data_AF-A0A245ZQL6-F1
#
_entry.id   AF-A0A245ZQL6-F1
#
_cell.length_a   1.000
_cell.length_b   1.000
_cell.length_c   1.000
_cell.angle_alpha   90.00
_cell.angle_beta   90.00
_cell.angle_gamma   90.00
#
_symmetry.space_group_name_H-M   'P 1'
#
loop_
_entity.id
_entity.type
_entity.pdbx_description
1 polymer ?
#
loop_
_entity_poly.entity_id
_entity_poly.type
_entity_poly.pdbx_seq_one_letter_code
_entity_poly.pdbx_strand_id
1 'polypeptide(L)'
;MTVRQERSAAPQPDLRLQVQRLLRGERGHDDVDRPLLGLRDRAGNRETIREVGDFVAHRDERDRGTILQQTSDVLLSIQTFLKIRTEGAFTLGEIREVAKANLRVATPAQLSARLRLTRPEARGALKRGLAKVERGEDVTRKERRTIDYLGSAFIWNPDFTDTGLHRDLADALVEGGYLLSGERLAWKAVQPFISLCVVALMNGTKLVLNGSNRVTLMAGYDNDDGLIEVKAQLQFEQPGKQIWMPFCLYLTALRAEEHCEPVLLAGPRQWDGHLDVGDDRLMPVT
;
A
#
# COMPACT_ATOMS: atom_id res chain seq x y z
N MET A 1 22.39 -31.31 10.84
CA MET A 1 21.78 -30.01 11.18
C MET A 1 22.81 -28.94 10.90
N THR A 2 22.72 -28.30 9.73
CA THR A 2 23.70 -27.31 9.29
C THR A 2 23.13 -25.93 9.59
N VAL A 3 23.69 -25.28 10.60
CA VAL A 3 23.38 -23.89 10.94
C VAL A 3 23.82 -23.03 9.76
N ARG A 4 22.86 -22.47 9.03
CA ARG A 4 23.09 -21.43 8.03
C ARG A 4 23.57 -20.20 8.80
N GLN A 5 24.87 -19.95 8.81
CA GLN A 5 25.42 -18.64 9.20
C GLN A 5 24.82 -17.59 8.26
N GLU A 6 23.94 -16.74 8.81
CA GLU A 6 23.58 -15.47 8.18
C GLU A 6 24.85 -14.64 8.04
N ARG A 7 25.39 -14.59 6.81
CA ARG A 7 26.42 -13.63 6.46
C ARG A 7 25.78 -12.24 6.56
N SER A 8 25.98 -11.56 7.68
CA SER A 8 25.88 -10.10 7.74
C SER A 8 26.86 -9.55 6.71
N ALA A 9 26.34 -9.13 5.56
CA ALA A 9 27.14 -8.48 4.53
C ALA A 9 27.57 -7.12 5.06
N ALA A 10 28.88 -6.83 4.97
CA ALA A 10 29.47 -5.58 5.43
C ALA A 10 28.64 -4.36 4.98
N PRO A 11 28.53 -3.31 5.81
CA PRO A 11 27.81 -2.09 5.46
C PRO A 11 28.36 -1.55 4.13
N GLN A 12 27.49 -1.32 3.15
CA GLN A 12 27.86 -0.60 1.93
C GLN A 12 28.20 0.85 2.32
N PRO A 13 29.46 1.33 2.13
CA PRO A 13 29.89 2.65 2.60
C PRO A 13 29.02 3.79 2.07
N ASP A 14 28.49 3.61 0.85
CA ASP A 14 27.63 4.57 0.17
C ASP A 14 26.27 4.76 0.88
N LEU A 15 25.63 3.69 1.35
CA LEU A 15 24.33 3.79 2.04
C LEU A 15 24.44 4.58 3.36
N ARG A 16 25.50 4.36 4.13
CA ARG A 16 25.70 5.09 5.39
C ARG A 16 25.91 6.58 5.12
N LEU A 17 26.62 6.93 4.05
CA LEU A 17 26.80 8.32 3.66
C LEU A 17 25.45 8.98 3.39
N GLN A 18 24.59 8.37 2.57
CA GLN A 18 23.26 8.91 2.25
C GLN A 18 22.38 9.13 3.49
N VAL A 19 22.37 8.16 4.42
CA VAL A 19 21.66 8.32 5.70
C VAL A 19 22.19 9.50 6.50
N GLN A 20 23.52 9.68 6.57
CA GLN A 20 24.13 10.78 7.30
C GLN A 20 23.83 12.14 6.65
N ARG A 21 23.73 12.21 5.32
CA ARG A 21 23.30 13.41 4.60
C ARG A 21 21.87 13.79 4.96
N LEU A 22 20.94 12.83 4.93
CA LEU A 22 19.56 13.03 5.38
C LEU A 22 19.48 13.56 6.82
N LEU A 23 20.26 12.98 7.74
CA LEU A 23 20.32 13.41 9.14
C LEU A 23 20.88 14.83 9.31
N ARG A 24 21.72 15.31 8.40
CA ARG A 24 22.25 16.69 8.40
C ARG A 24 21.30 17.72 7.79
N GLY A 25 20.15 17.28 7.29
CA GLY A 25 19.21 18.17 6.62
C GLY A 25 19.41 18.25 5.11
N GLU A 26 20.31 17.47 4.52
CA GLU A 26 20.41 17.39 3.06
C GLU A 26 19.21 16.62 2.50
N ARG A 27 18.74 17.03 1.32
CA ARG A 27 17.47 16.61 0.70
C ARG A 27 17.65 16.25 -0.76
N GLY A 28 18.59 15.36 -1.07
CA GLY A 28 18.70 14.78 -2.40
C GLY A 28 17.80 13.55 -2.56
N HIS A 29 17.17 13.39 -3.73
CA HIS A 29 16.40 12.17 -4.04
C HIS A 29 17.24 10.90 -3.96
N ASP A 30 18.49 10.96 -4.45
CA ASP A 30 19.48 9.90 -4.32
C ASP A 30 19.73 9.47 -2.86
N ASP A 31 19.50 10.38 -1.90
CA ASP A 31 19.68 10.09 -0.48
C ASP A 31 18.55 9.21 0.08
N VAL A 32 17.41 9.11 -0.62
CA VAL A 32 16.25 8.25 -0.30
C VAL A 32 16.24 6.99 -1.18
N ASP A 33 16.46 7.15 -2.49
CA ASP A 33 16.41 6.07 -3.47
C ASP A 33 17.47 5.00 -3.19
N ARG A 34 18.71 5.39 -2.89
CA ARG A 34 19.80 4.44 -2.66
C ARG A 34 19.58 3.56 -1.42
N PRO A 35 19.18 4.10 -0.24
CA PRO A 35 18.78 3.27 0.89
C PRO A 35 17.65 2.29 0.55
N LEU A 36 16.60 2.73 -0.16
CA LEU A 36 15.48 1.87 -0.51
C LEU A 36 15.90 0.73 -1.46
N LEU A 37 16.68 1.05 -2.49
CA LEU A 37 17.25 0.04 -3.41
C LEU A 37 18.21 -0.92 -2.70
N GLY A 38 19.13 -0.40 -1.90
CA GLY A 38 20.15 -1.21 -1.23
C GLY A 38 19.59 -2.13 -0.14
N LEU A 39 18.47 -1.74 0.47
CA LEU A 39 17.75 -2.56 1.46
C LEU A 39 16.70 -3.49 0.85
N ARG A 40 16.28 -3.27 -0.40
CA ARG A 40 15.20 -4.01 -1.08
C ARG A 40 15.33 -5.53 -0.93
N ASP A 41 16.49 -6.07 -1.26
CA ASP A 41 16.75 -7.52 -1.25
C ASP A 41 16.95 -8.08 0.18
N ARG A 42 17.12 -7.19 1.17
CA ARG A 42 17.34 -7.51 2.59
C ARG A 42 16.16 -7.09 3.47
N ALA A 43 15.06 -6.65 2.89
CA ALA A 43 13.90 -6.14 3.61
C ALA A 43 13.22 -7.20 4.51
N GLY A 44 13.52 -8.49 4.31
CA GLY A 44 12.94 -9.58 5.11
C GLY A 44 11.42 -9.60 4.98
N ASN A 45 10.71 -9.44 6.10
CA ASN A 45 9.25 -9.38 6.15
C ASN A 45 8.68 -7.95 5.98
N ARG A 46 9.53 -6.94 5.73
CA ARG A 46 9.13 -5.54 5.53
C ARG A 46 8.74 -5.31 4.08
N GLU A 47 7.54 -5.75 3.71
CA GLU A 47 7.05 -5.68 2.33
C GLU A 47 7.03 -4.24 1.78
N THR A 48 6.79 -3.24 2.64
CA THR A 48 6.80 -1.81 2.29
C THR A 48 8.12 -1.34 1.68
N ILE A 49 9.26 -1.70 2.29
CA ILE A 49 10.59 -1.35 1.76
C ILE A 49 10.83 -2.02 0.41
N ARG A 50 10.45 -3.30 0.28
CA ARG A 50 10.60 -4.03 -0.98
C ARG A 50 9.75 -3.38 -2.07
N GLU A 51 8.49 -3.10 -1.77
CA GLU A 51 7.53 -2.54 -2.71
C GLU A 51 8.00 -1.18 -3.24
N VAL A 52 8.37 -0.27 -2.33
CA VAL A 52 8.89 1.06 -2.69
C VAL A 52 10.23 0.94 -3.41
N GLY A 53 11.14 0.07 -2.97
CA GLY A 53 12.41 -0.19 -3.68
C GLY A 53 12.18 -0.73 -5.11
N ASP A 54 11.13 -1.51 -5.34
CA ASP A 54 10.73 -1.92 -6.69
C ASP A 54 10.18 -0.75 -7.51
N PHE A 55 9.53 0.27 -6.90
CA PHE A 55 9.11 1.48 -7.62
C PHE A 55 10.32 2.31 -8.06
N VAL A 56 11.34 2.41 -7.20
CA VAL A 56 12.60 3.10 -7.54
C VAL A 56 13.26 2.39 -8.73
N ALA A 57 13.28 1.06 -8.75
CA ALA A 57 13.88 0.29 -9.84
C ALA A 57 13.06 0.36 -11.15
N HIS A 58 11.72 0.38 -11.06
CA HIS A 58 10.80 0.28 -12.19
C HIS A 58 9.57 1.17 -11.98
N ARG A 59 9.67 2.44 -12.38
CA ARG A 59 8.64 3.46 -12.13
C ARG A 59 7.46 3.42 -13.10
N ASP A 60 7.68 3.11 -14.37
CA ASP A 60 6.66 3.40 -15.41
C ASP A 60 5.46 2.44 -15.39
N GLU A 61 5.73 1.14 -15.31
CA GLU A 61 4.71 0.09 -15.38
C GLU A 61 5.02 -1.02 -14.37
N ARG A 62 3.98 -1.48 -13.68
CA ARG A 62 4.04 -2.49 -12.61
C ARG A 62 3.06 -3.61 -12.89
N ASP A 63 3.56 -4.84 -12.91
CA ASP A 63 2.82 -6.08 -13.13
C ASP A 63 2.91 -7.07 -11.95
N ARG A 64 3.53 -6.62 -10.85
CA ARG A 64 3.69 -7.36 -9.59
C ARG A 64 3.87 -6.41 -8.39
N GLY A 65 3.74 -6.96 -7.19
CA GLY A 65 3.91 -6.24 -5.93
C GLY A 65 2.65 -6.23 -5.06
N THR A 66 2.78 -5.75 -3.83
CA THR A 66 1.67 -5.69 -2.86
C THR A 66 0.61 -4.70 -3.33
N ILE A 67 1.00 -3.56 -3.91
CA ILE A 67 0.06 -2.57 -4.43
C ILE A 67 -0.80 -3.16 -5.55
N LEU A 68 -0.22 -3.95 -6.45
CA LEU A 68 -0.98 -4.58 -7.52
C LEU A 68 -1.98 -5.61 -6.96
N GLN A 69 -1.55 -6.41 -5.99
CA GLN A 69 -2.41 -7.38 -5.33
C GLN A 69 -3.55 -6.69 -4.57
N GLN A 70 -3.25 -5.64 -3.81
CA GLN A 70 -4.24 -4.83 -3.09
C GLN A 70 -5.24 -4.19 -4.06
N THR A 71 -4.76 -3.63 -5.17
CA THR A 71 -5.61 -3.06 -6.22
C THR A 71 -6.55 -4.10 -6.82
N SER A 72 -6.03 -5.28 -7.11
CA SER A 72 -6.83 -6.40 -7.63
C SER A 72 -7.87 -6.88 -6.62
N ASP A 73 -7.51 -6.94 -5.33
CA ASP A 73 -8.40 -7.36 -4.25
C ASP A 73 -9.54 -6.35 -4.04
N VAL A 74 -9.23 -5.05 -4.06
CA VAL A 74 -10.23 -3.98 -3.95
C VAL A 74 -11.15 -3.97 -5.18
N LEU A 75 -10.60 -4.13 -6.40
CA LEU A 75 -11.40 -4.22 -7.61
C LEU A 75 -12.38 -5.40 -7.55
N LEU A 76 -11.93 -6.58 -7.10
CA LEU A 76 -12.78 -7.74 -6.92
C LEU A 76 -13.88 -7.49 -5.87
N SER A 77 -13.54 -6.80 -4.78
CA SER A 77 -14.48 -6.40 -3.73
C SER A 77 -15.59 -5.49 -4.28
N ILE A 78 -15.21 -4.48 -5.08
CA ILE A 78 -16.15 -3.53 -5.72
C ILE A 78 -17.06 -4.23 -6.72
N GLN A 79 -16.49 -5.01 -7.63
CA GLN A 79 -17.26 -5.74 -8.64
C GLN A 79 -18.28 -6.67 -8.00
N THR A 80 -17.87 -7.37 -6.93
CA THR A 80 -18.78 -8.21 -6.14
C THR A 80 -19.86 -7.39 -5.47
N PHE A 81 -19.50 -6.32 -4.75
CA PHE A 81 -20.48 -5.48 -4.06
C PHE A 81 -21.55 -4.92 -5.01
N LEU A 82 -21.15 -4.49 -6.20
CA LEU A 82 -22.08 -3.99 -7.22
C LEU A 82 -22.95 -5.09 -7.81
N LYS A 83 -22.37 -6.24 -8.17
CA LYS A 83 -23.14 -7.37 -8.69
C LYS A 83 -24.15 -7.91 -7.67
N ILE A 84 -23.87 -7.87 -6.35
CA ILE A 84 -24.85 -8.20 -5.31
C ILE A 84 -26.07 -7.26 -5.39
N ARG A 85 -25.83 -5.97 -5.67
CA ARG A 85 -26.88 -4.95 -5.73
C ARG A 85 -27.72 -5.01 -7.01
N THR A 86 -27.15 -5.52 -8.11
CA THR A 86 -27.81 -5.51 -9.43
C THR A 86 -28.40 -6.87 -9.80
N GLU A 87 -27.69 -7.98 -9.54
CA GLU A 87 -28.03 -9.32 -10.04
C GLU A 87 -28.45 -10.29 -8.92
N GLY A 88 -28.00 -10.06 -7.69
CA GLY A 88 -28.44 -10.82 -6.50
C GLY A 88 -27.94 -12.28 -6.39
N ALA A 89 -27.21 -12.81 -7.38
CA ALA A 89 -26.73 -14.19 -7.38
C ALA A 89 -25.21 -14.29 -7.62
N PHE A 90 -24.56 -15.14 -6.81
CA PHE A 90 -23.14 -15.49 -6.94
C PHE A 90 -22.94 -16.99 -6.86
N THR A 91 -21.94 -17.46 -7.60
CA THR A 91 -21.39 -18.80 -7.43
C THR A 91 -20.56 -18.88 -6.16
N LEU A 92 -20.46 -20.09 -5.60
CA LEU A 92 -19.58 -20.36 -4.46
C LEU A 92 -18.10 -20.05 -4.77
N GLY A 93 -17.70 -20.21 -6.04
CA GLY A 93 -16.36 -19.85 -6.51
C GLY A 93 -16.07 -18.35 -6.36
N GLU A 94 -17.00 -17.49 -6.79
CA GLU A 94 -16.87 -16.04 -6.65
C GLU A 94 -16.85 -15.60 -5.19
N ILE A 95 -17.75 -16.15 -4.35
CA ILE A 95 -17.78 -15.87 -2.90
C ILE A 95 -16.43 -16.24 -2.26
N ARG A 96 -15.84 -17.36 -2.68
CA ARG A 96 -14.54 -17.79 -2.16
C ARG A 96 -13.43 -16.82 -2.52
N GLU A 97 -13.38 -16.33 -3.76
CA GLU A 97 -12.32 -15.41 -4.19
C GLU A 97 -12.46 -14.03 -3.54
N VAL A 98 -13.66 -13.45 -3.52
CA VAL A 98 -13.87 -12.16 -2.85
C VAL A 98 -13.65 -12.25 -1.34
N ALA A 99 -14.05 -13.34 -0.69
CA ALA A 99 -13.81 -13.50 0.75
C ALA A 99 -12.32 -13.60 1.10
N LYS A 100 -11.50 -14.21 0.24
CA LYS A 100 -10.04 -14.22 0.40
C LYS A 100 -9.45 -12.82 0.19
N ALA A 101 -9.90 -12.09 -0.84
CA ALA A 101 -9.48 -10.72 -1.11
C ALA A 101 -9.81 -9.79 0.07
N ASN A 102 -11.08 -9.77 0.49
CA ASN A 102 -11.53 -8.99 1.63
C ASN A 102 -10.80 -9.36 2.94
N LEU A 103 -10.41 -10.63 3.14
CA LEU A 103 -9.60 -11.02 4.30
C LEU A 103 -8.18 -10.43 4.28
N ARG A 104 -7.57 -10.28 3.09
CA ARG A 104 -6.25 -9.65 2.93
C ARG A 104 -6.33 -8.15 3.22
N VAL A 105 -7.34 -7.48 2.66
CA VAL A 105 -7.55 -6.03 2.79
C VAL A 105 -8.02 -5.61 4.18
N ALA A 106 -8.86 -6.40 4.86
CA ALA A 106 -9.50 -6.00 6.12
C ALA A 106 -8.51 -5.79 7.27
N THR A 107 -8.59 -4.66 7.96
CA THR A 107 -7.72 -4.37 9.11
C THR A 107 -8.04 -5.27 10.32
N PRO A 108 -7.10 -5.45 11.25
CA PRO A 108 -7.37 -6.14 12.52
C PRO A 108 -8.56 -5.54 13.28
N ALA A 109 -8.70 -4.22 13.27
CA ALA A 109 -9.79 -3.51 13.91
C ALA A 109 -11.15 -3.84 13.26
N GLN A 110 -11.23 -3.87 11.92
CA GLN A 110 -12.44 -4.25 11.19
C GLN A 110 -12.83 -5.71 11.47
N LEU A 111 -11.87 -6.65 11.46
CA LEU A 111 -12.12 -8.06 11.76
C LEU A 111 -12.60 -8.25 13.21
N SER A 112 -11.98 -7.56 14.16
CA SER A 112 -12.40 -7.59 15.56
C SER A 112 -13.81 -7.01 15.74
N ALA A 113 -14.09 -5.84 15.18
CA ALA A 113 -15.39 -5.18 15.32
C ALA A 113 -16.54 -5.99 14.68
N ARG A 114 -16.32 -6.57 13.49
CA ARG A 114 -17.37 -7.25 12.71
C ARG A 114 -17.51 -8.73 13.03
N LEU A 115 -16.40 -9.42 13.31
CA LEU A 115 -16.37 -10.87 13.52
C LEU A 115 -16.02 -11.27 14.96
N ARG A 116 -15.40 -10.37 15.75
CA ARG A 116 -14.77 -10.67 17.05
C ARG A 116 -13.68 -11.73 16.92
N LEU A 117 -12.92 -11.67 15.84
CA LEU A 117 -11.85 -12.61 15.51
C LEU A 117 -10.56 -11.87 15.16
N THR A 118 -9.43 -12.49 15.51
CA THR A 118 -8.13 -12.14 14.92
C THR A 118 -8.05 -12.61 13.47
N ARG A 119 -7.08 -12.08 12.70
CA ARG A 119 -6.88 -12.48 11.30
C ARG A 119 -6.60 -13.98 11.13
N PRO A 120 -5.74 -14.64 11.94
CA PRO A 120 -5.56 -16.10 11.85
C PRO A 120 -6.84 -16.88 12.12
N GLU A 121 -7.65 -16.47 13.09
CA GLU A 121 -8.92 -17.13 13.40
C GLU A 121 -9.96 -16.94 12.30
N ALA A 122 -10.06 -15.74 11.75
CA ALA A 122 -10.92 -15.44 10.60
C ALA A 122 -10.50 -16.25 9.37
N ARG A 123 -9.19 -16.36 9.09
CA ARG A 123 -8.65 -17.21 8.03
C ARG A 123 -9.04 -18.68 8.21
N GLY A 124 -8.89 -19.20 9.43
CA GLY A 124 -9.25 -20.57 9.76
C GLY A 124 -10.76 -20.83 9.63
N ALA A 125 -11.59 -19.90 10.11
CA ALA A 125 -13.04 -19.96 9.99
C ALA A 125 -13.51 -19.91 8.53
N LEU A 126 -12.93 -19.00 7.73
CA LEU A 126 -13.24 -18.89 6.30
C LEU A 126 -12.88 -20.17 5.56
N LYS A 127 -11.65 -20.68 5.74
CA LYS A 127 -11.18 -21.89 5.07
C LYS A 127 -12.06 -23.10 5.37
N ARG A 128 -12.36 -23.35 6.65
CA ARG A 128 -13.21 -24.48 7.04
C ARG A 128 -14.65 -24.31 6.57
N GLY A 129 -15.19 -23.09 6.73
CA GLY A 129 -16.55 -22.77 6.33
C GLY A 129 -16.79 -23.03 4.84
N LEU A 130 -15.95 -22.47 3.96
CA LEU A 130 -16.06 -22.68 2.51
C LEU A 130 -15.98 -24.16 2.14
N ALA A 131 -15.02 -24.89 2.72
CA ALA A 131 -14.86 -26.32 2.44
C ALA A 131 -16.08 -27.15 2.87
N LYS A 132 -16.77 -26.77 3.95
CA LYS A 132 -18.02 -27.43 4.39
C LYS A 132 -19.17 -27.13 3.45
N VAL A 133 -19.34 -25.86 3.04
CA VAL A 133 -20.36 -25.47 2.05
C VAL A 133 -20.18 -26.25 0.75
N GLU A 134 -18.94 -26.42 0.28
CA GLU A 134 -18.64 -27.23 -0.92
C GLU A 134 -19.05 -28.69 -0.79
N ARG A 135 -19.02 -29.26 0.42
CA ARG A 135 -19.44 -30.64 0.70
C ARG A 135 -20.92 -30.78 1.08
N GLY A 136 -21.67 -29.67 1.13
CA GLY A 136 -23.05 -29.67 1.62
C GLY A 136 -23.18 -29.95 3.12
N GLU A 137 -22.13 -29.69 3.90
CA GLU A 137 -22.11 -29.88 5.36
C GLU A 137 -22.56 -28.62 6.11
N ASP A 138 -23.10 -28.82 7.31
CA ASP A 138 -23.48 -27.73 8.20
C ASP A 138 -22.27 -26.89 8.64
N VAL A 139 -22.38 -25.58 8.41
CA VAL A 139 -21.40 -24.59 8.89
C VAL A 139 -21.77 -24.08 10.29
N THR A 140 -20.76 -23.89 11.13
CA THR A 140 -20.97 -23.26 12.43
C THR A 140 -21.39 -21.79 12.26
N ARG A 141 -22.05 -21.21 13.27
CA ARG A 141 -22.41 -19.77 13.27
C ARG A 141 -21.22 -18.84 13.01
N LYS A 142 -20.05 -19.19 13.57
CA LYS A 142 -18.79 -18.47 13.36
C LYS A 142 -18.32 -18.54 11.90
N GLU A 143 -18.35 -19.73 11.30
CA GLU A 143 -17.97 -19.94 9.90
C GLU A 143 -18.94 -19.20 8.97
N ARG A 144 -20.25 -19.34 9.19
CA ARG A 144 -21.28 -18.65 8.41
C ARG A 144 -21.11 -17.13 8.40
N ARG A 145 -21.01 -16.52 9.59
CA ARG A 145 -20.77 -15.08 9.74
C ARG A 145 -19.49 -14.61 9.04
N THR A 146 -18.44 -15.42 9.09
CA THR A 146 -17.16 -15.10 8.44
C THR A 146 -17.31 -15.09 6.92
N ILE A 147 -17.97 -16.11 6.35
CA ILE A 147 -18.27 -16.19 4.91
C ILE A 147 -19.17 -15.04 4.50
N ASP A 148 -20.24 -14.75 5.24
CA ASP A 148 -21.18 -13.68 4.87
C ASP A 148 -20.49 -12.32 4.85
N TYR A 149 -19.81 -11.95 5.94
CA TYR A 149 -19.16 -10.66 6.01
C TYR A 149 -18.08 -10.51 4.93
N LEU A 150 -17.15 -11.45 4.83
CA LEU A 150 -16.04 -11.33 3.87
C LEU A 150 -16.50 -11.58 2.43
N GLY A 151 -17.55 -12.35 2.23
CA GLY A 151 -18.11 -12.68 0.91
C GLY A 151 -18.93 -11.55 0.28
N SER A 152 -19.41 -10.59 1.08
CA SER A 152 -20.32 -9.54 0.59
C SER A 152 -19.91 -8.11 0.96
N ALA A 153 -18.94 -7.91 1.84
CA ALA A 153 -18.49 -6.58 2.20
C ALA A 153 -17.72 -5.91 1.06
N PHE A 154 -17.86 -4.60 0.95
CA PHE A 154 -16.89 -3.76 0.26
C PHE A 154 -15.87 -3.29 1.29
N ILE A 155 -14.62 -3.74 1.18
CA ILE A 155 -13.55 -3.37 2.10
C ILE A 155 -12.42 -2.75 1.29
N TRP A 156 -12.05 -1.53 1.64
CA TRP A 156 -10.85 -0.86 1.15
C TRP A 156 -10.08 -0.26 2.32
N ASN A 157 -8.75 -0.37 2.28
CA ASN A 157 -7.82 0.28 3.19
C ASN A 157 -6.53 0.59 2.42
N PRO A 158 -5.75 1.61 2.81
CA PRO A 158 -4.40 1.81 2.28
C PRO A 158 -3.56 0.55 2.44
N ASP A 159 -2.70 0.26 1.45
CA ASP A 159 -1.77 -0.87 1.50
C ASP A 159 -0.70 -0.62 2.57
N PHE A 160 -0.17 0.61 2.60
CA PHE A 160 0.74 1.07 3.64
C PHE A 160 0.61 2.57 3.92
N THR A 161 1.20 3.00 5.03
CA THR A 161 1.25 4.41 5.44
C THR A 161 2.69 4.86 5.54
N ASP A 162 2.89 6.18 5.46
CA ASP A 162 4.22 6.78 5.60
C ASP A 162 4.91 6.43 6.92
N THR A 163 4.14 6.38 8.01
CA THR A 163 4.62 6.06 9.35
C THR A 163 5.06 4.61 9.44
N GLY A 164 4.34 3.70 8.76
CA GLY A 164 4.73 2.30 8.64
C GLY A 164 6.04 2.15 7.87
N LEU A 165 6.13 2.79 6.70
CA LEU A 165 7.34 2.79 5.87
C LEU A 165 8.54 3.38 6.62
N HIS A 166 8.39 4.54 7.25
CA HIS A 166 9.47 5.22 7.98
C HIS A 166 10.02 4.37 9.13
N ARG A 167 9.12 3.75 9.91
CA ARG A 167 9.50 2.80 10.96
C ARG A 167 10.27 1.62 10.39
N ASP A 168 9.70 0.96 9.39
CA ASP A 168 10.28 -0.25 8.80
C ASP A 168 11.68 0.07 8.22
N LEU A 169 11.82 1.21 7.53
CA LEU A 169 13.08 1.69 6.99
C LEU A 169 14.10 2.00 8.10
N ALA A 170 13.70 2.69 9.17
CA ALA A 170 14.57 2.95 10.32
C ALA A 170 15.08 1.65 10.95
N ASP A 171 14.20 0.66 11.12
CA ASP A 171 14.57 -0.64 11.68
C ASP A 171 15.56 -1.38 10.78
N ALA A 172 15.31 -1.41 9.47
CA ALA A 172 16.23 -2.02 8.50
C ALA A 172 17.60 -1.31 8.46
N LEU A 173 17.62 0.02 8.56
CA LEU A 173 18.86 0.80 8.61
C LEU A 173 19.66 0.55 9.88
N VAL A 174 18.99 0.39 11.04
CA VAL A 174 19.66 0.05 12.30
C VAL A 174 20.21 -1.37 12.27
N GLU A 175 19.43 -2.34 11.81
CA GLU A 175 19.89 -3.73 11.65
C GLU A 175 21.07 -3.85 10.69
N GLY A 176 21.09 -3.04 9.63
CA GLY A 176 22.20 -2.95 8.67
C GLY A 176 23.41 -2.15 9.15
N GLY A 177 23.33 -1.49 10.32
CA GLY A 177 24.41 -0.64 10.84
C GLY A 177 24.61 0.69 10.09
N TYR A 178 23.61 1.13 9.34
CA TYR A 178 23.62 2.39 8.59
C TYR A 178 23.08 3.58 9.40
N LEU A 179 22.14 3.31 10.31
CA LEU A 179 21.59 4.24 11.29
C LEU A 179 21.95 3.73 12.69
N LEU A 180 22.47 4.59 13.56
CA LEU A 180 22.72 4.24 14.95
C LEU A 180 21.42 4.33 15.76
N SER A 181 21.25 3.48 16.77
CA SER A 181 20.06 3.51 17.62
C SER A 181 19.82 4.88 18.28
N GLY A 182 20.89 5.61 18.61
CA GLY A 182 20.81 6.97 19.16
C GLY A 182 20.40 8.05 18.15
N GLU A 183 20.49 7.77 16.85
CA GLU A 183 20.14 8.71 15.77
C GLU A 183 18.65 8.65 15.40
N ARG A 184 17.88 7.71 15.97
CA ARG A 184 16.44 7.54 15.65
C ARG A 184 15.60 8.78 15.87
N LEU A 185 15.93 9.59 16.87
CA LEU A 185 15.22 10.84 17.14
C LEU A 185 15.42 11.85 15.99
N ALA A 186 16.66 12.00 15.52
CA ALA A 186 16.98 12.87 14.38
C ALA A 186 16.38 12.31 13.08
N TRP A 187 16.38 10.98 12.90
CA TRP A 187 15.77 10.31 11.76
C TRP A 187 14.27 10.61 11.60
N LYS A 188 13.56 10.87 12.71
CA LYS A 188 12.14 11.25 12.67
C LYS A 188 11.90 12.54 11.87
N ALA A 189 12.83 13.50 11.92
CA ALA A 189 12.72 14.74 11.17
C ALA A 189 12.81 14.56 9.64
N VAL A 190 13.31 13.40 9.19
CA VAL A 190 13.45 13.06 7.76
C VAL A 190 12.14 12.49 7.19
N GLN A 191 11.20 12.09 8.04
CA GLN A 191 9.96 11.42 7.61
C GLN A 191 9.20 12.20 6.51
N PRO A 192 8.95 13.52 6.63
CA PRO A 192 8.20 14.23 5.61
C PRO A 192 8.84 14.15 4.22
N PHE A 193 10.16 14.34 4.15
CA PHE A 193 10.89 14.26 2.89
C PHE A 193 10.76 12.88 2.22
N ILE A 194 10.95 11.81 2.99
CA ILE A 194 10.82 10.43 2.49
C ILE A 194 9.38 10.20 1.99
N SER A 195 8.38 10.64 2.75
CA SER A 195 6.98 10.51 2.35
C SER A 195 6.71 11.18 1.01
N LEU A 196 7.20 12.40 0.81
CA LEU A 196 7.02 13.16 -0.43
C LEU A 196 7.76 12.51 -1.61
N CYS A 197 8.98 12.00 -1.40
CA CYS A 197 9.73 11.28 -2.43
C CYS A 197 8.94 10.06 -2.92
N VAL A 198 8.33 9.30 -1.99
CA VAL A 198 7.51 8.14 -2.32
C VAL A 198 6.23 8.54 -3.06
N VAL A 199 5.58 9.64 -2.65
CA VAL A 199 4.42 10.19 -3.38
C VAL A 199 4.80 10.54 -4.82
N ALA A 200 5.90 11.28 -5.01
CA ALA A 200 6.38 11.69 -6.31
C ALA A 200 6.77 10.50 -7.20
N LEU A 201 7.42 9.50 -6.59
CA LEU A 201 7.80 8.25 -7.25
C LEU A 201 6.59 7.46 -7.75
N MET A 202 5.58 7.28 -6.89
CA MET A 202 4.37 6.52 -7.23
C MET A 202 3.46 7.24 -8.22
N ASN A 203 3.41 8.58 -8.20
CA ASN A 203 2.53 9.35 -9.07
C ASN A 203 2.78 9.07 -10.56
N GLY A 204 1.71 8.79 -11.30
CA GLY A 204 1.76 8.48 -12.74
C GLY A 204 2.12 7.03 -13.07
N THR A 205 2.47 6.20 -12.08
CA THR A 205 2.80 4.78 -12.33
C THR A 205 1.58 4.01 -12.83
N LYS A 206 1.76 3.16 -13.85
CA LYS A 206 0.69 2.30 -14.37
C LYS A 206 0.74 0.90 -13.76
N LEU A 207 -0.37 0.46 -13.19
CA LEU A 207 -0.58 -0.91 -12.74
C LEU A 207 -1.26 -1.72 -13.83
N VAL A 208 -0.73 -2.90 -14.14
CA VAL A 208 -1.31 -3.85 -15.11
C VAL A 208 -2.08 -4.93 -14.38
N LEU A 209 -3.40 -4.79 -14.32
CA LEU A 209 -4.32 -5.72 -13.66
C LEU A 209 -4.74 -6.83 -14.62
N ASN A 210 -4.49 -8.09 -14.24
CA ASN A 210 -5.01 -9.33 -14.84
C ASN A 210 -5.43 -9.22 -16.32
N GLY A 211 -4.45 -9.14 -17.23
CA GLY A 211 -4.69 -8.97 -18.66
C GLY A 211 -4.39 -7.55 -19.13
N SER A 212 -5.39 -6.85 -19.67
CA SER A 212 -5.24 -5.53 -20.31
C SER A 212 -5.73 -4.35 -19.48
N ASN A 213 -6.30 -4.57 -18.29
CA ASN A 213 -6.80 -3.47 -17.47
C ASN A 213 -5.62 -2.71 -16.89
N ARG A 214 -5.59 -1.41 -17.15
CA ARG A 214 -4.54 -0.51 -16.68
C ARG A 214 -5.14 0.49 -15.71
N VAL A 215 -4.47 0.69 -14.59
CA VAL A 215 -4.86 1.68 -13.58
C VAL A 215 -3.68 2.57 -13.31
N THR A 216 -3.91 3.88 -13.36
CA THR A 216 -2.87 4.87 -13.05
C THR A 216 -2.94 5.20 -11.57
N LEU A 217 -1.76 5.21 -10.93
CA LEU A 217 -1.58 5.76 -9.60
C LEU A 217 -1.52 7.28 -9.68
N MET A 218 -2.26 7.94 -8.81
CA MET A 218 -2.36 9.38 -8.80
C MET A 218 -2.28 9.94 -7.39
N ALA A 219 -1.37 10.89 -7.22
CA ALA A 219 -1.20 11.65 -6.00
C ALA A 219 -2.24 12.77 -5.90
N GLY A 220 -2.61 13.11 -4.67
CA GLY A 220 -3.55 14.18 -4.39
C GLY A 220 -3.80 14.32 -2.89
N TYR A 221 -4.84 15.09 -2.56
CA TYR A 221 -5.26 15.35 -1.17
C TYR A 221 -6.78 15.55 -1.07
N ASP A 222 -7.54 14.84 -1.91
CA ASP A 222 -8.99 14.90 -1.99
C ASP A 222 -9.72 14.06 -0.93
N ASN A 223 -9.04 13.63 0.14
CA ASN A 223 -9.67 13.09 1.33
C ASN A 223 -10.18 14.19 2.28
N ASP A 224 -11.05 13.80 3.21
CA ASP A 224 -11.71 14.70 4.17
C ASP A 224 -10.72 15.43 5.09
N ASP A 225 -9.55 14.86 5.34
CA ASP A 225 -8.52 15.41 6.23
C ASP A 225 -7.52 16.34 5.51
N GLY A 226 -7.56 16.38 4.17
CA GLY A 226 -6.62 17.13 3.33
C GLY A 226 -5.18 16.60 3.39
N LEU A 227 -5.02 15.31 3.70
CA LEU A 227 -3.73 14.63 3.76
C LEU A 227 -3.23 14.26 2.36
N ILE A 228 -1.91 14.29 2.14
CA ILE A 228 -1.33 13.83 0.88
C ILE A 228 -1.46 12.30 0.81
N GLU A 229 -1.95 11.80 -0.31
CA GLU A 229 -2.14 10.37 -0.57
C GLU A 229 -1.88 10.02 -2.04
N VAL A 230 -1.72 8.72 -2.30
CA VAL A 230 -1.70 8.16 -3.65
C VAL A 230 -2.86 7.17 -3.79
N LYS A 231 -3.69 7.40 -4.80
CA LYS A 231 -4.85 6.57 -5.12
C LYS A 231 -4.64 5.80 -6.42
N ALA A 232 -5.24 4.63 -6.50
CA ALA A 232 -5.49 3.97 -7.79
C ALA A 232 -6.86 4.43 -8.31
N GLN A 233 -6.90 4.93 -9.55
CA GLN A 233 -8.15 5.31 -10.20
C GLN A 233 -8.79 4.10 -10.91
N LEU A 234 -9.76 3.43 -10.28
CA LEU A 234 -10.53 2.38 -10.96
C LEU A 234 -11.60 2.97 -11.87
N GLN A 235 -11.66 2.40 -13.06
CA GLN A 235 -12.67 2.69 -14.07
C GLN A 235 -13.30 1.37 -14.51
N PHE A 236 -14.63 1.29 -14.48
CA PHE A 236 -15.35 0.15 -15.02
C PHE A 236 -16.75 0.55 -15.46
N GLU A 237 -17.26 -0.20 -16.43
CA GLU A 237 -18.59 0.00 -16.98
C GLU A 237 -19.64 -0.79 -16.19
N GLN A 238 -20.78 -0.14 -15.95
CA GLN A 238 -22.05 -0.77 -15.62
C GLN A 238 -23.04 -0.49 -16.77
N PRO A 239 -24.12 -1.26 -16.92
CA PRO A 239 -25.11 -1.02 -17.97
C PRO A 239 -25.56 0.46 -18.00
N GLY A 240 -25.11 1.20 -19.01
CA GLY A 240 -25.43 2.62 -19.23
C GLY A 240 -24.68 3.64 -18.37
N LYS A 241 -23.66 3.26 -17.57
CA LYS A 241 -22.91 4.21 -16.74
C LYS A 241 -21.43 3.82 -16.54
N GLN A 242 -20.53 4.76 -16.82
CA GLN A 242 -19.12 4.66 -16.40
C GLN A 242 -19.01 4.99 -14.90
N ILE A 243 -18.39 4.09 -14.13
CA ILE A 243 -18.13 4.30 -12.71
C ILE A 243 -16.65 4.59 -12.50
N TRP A 244 -16.40 5.64 -11.72
CA TRP A 244 -15.07 6.07 -11.29
C TRP A 244 -14.98 5.89 -9.78
N MET A 245 -14.04 5.06 -9.33
CA MET A 245 -13.84 4.77 -7.90
C MET A 245 -12.36 4.86 -7.55
N PRO A 246 -11.89 6.03 -7.09
CA PRO A 246 -10.54 6.14 -6.58
C PRO A 246 -10.45 5.52 -5.18
N PHE A 247 -9.37 4.81 -4.89
CA PHE A 247 -9.13 4.26 -3.56
C PHE A 247 -7.67 4.46 -3.15
N CYS A 248 -7.48 4.80 -1.87
CA CYS A 248 -6.17 5.07 -1.30
C CYS A 248 -5.32 3.81 -1.22
N LEU A 249 -4.07 3.91 -1.68
CA LEU A 249 -3.06 2.86 -1.60
C LEU A 249 -1.93 3.26 -0.65
N TYR A 250 -1.54 4.54 -0.68
CA TYR A 250 -0.54 5.10 0.21
C TYR A 250 -1.08 6.37 0.85
N LEU A 251 -1.15 6.39 2.18
CA LEU A 251 -1.61 7.55 2.95
C LEU A 251 -0.47 8.11 3.78
N THR A 252 -0.25 9.42 3.71
CA THR A 252 0.72 10.12 4.54
C THR A 252 0.03 10.82 5.73
N ALA A 253 0.81 11.21 6.73
CA ALA A 253 0.37 12.11 7.79
C ALA A 253 0.55 13.61 7.43
N LEU A 254 0.96 13.91 6.20
CA LEU A 254 1.32 15.26 5.76
C LEU A 254 0.09 16.00 5.22
N ARG A 255 -0.16 17.23 5.70
CA ARG A 255 -1.21 18.08 5.15
C ARG A 255 -0.74 18.77 3.88
N ALA A 256 -1.57 18.79 2.85
CA ALA A 256 -1.19 19.38 1.57
C ALA A 256 -0.83 20.86 1.69
N GLU A 257 -1.56 21.62 2.52
CA GLU A 257 -1.33 23.06 2.73
C GLU A 257 0.04 23.41 3.33
N GLU A 258 0.68 22.45 4.01
CA GLU A 258 1.99 22.62 4.66
C GLU A 258 3.13 22.13 3.76
N HIS A 259 2.86 21.12 2.92
CA HIS A 259 3.87 20.32 2.22
C HIS A 259 3.76 20.36 0.70
N CYS A 260 2.89 21.18 0.12
CA CYS A 260 2.81 21.38 -1.34
C CYS A 260 3.14 22.81 -1.72
N GLU A 261 3.81 22.99 -2.85
CA GLU A 261 3.99 24.30 -3.45
C GLU A 261 2.63 24.91 -3.86
N PRO A 262 2.47 26.25 -3.80
CA PRO A 262 1.18 26.91 -4.03
C PRO A 262 0.54 26.57 -5.38
N VAL A 263 1.34 26.27 -6.41
CA VAL A 263 0.85 25.87 -7.73
C VAL A 263 0.03 24.58 -7.70
N LEU A 264 0.39 23.61 -6.84
CA LEU A 264 -0.35 22.36 -6.66
C LEU A 264 -1.65 22.57 -5.88
N LEU A 265 -1.70 23.60 -5.03
CA LEU A 265 -2.87 23.95 -4.21
C LEU A 265 -3.90 24.79 -4.97
N ALA A 266 -3.47 25.53 -5.98
CA ALA A 266 -4.32 26.37 -6.81
C ALA A 266 -5.13 25.58 -7.86
N GLY A 267 -4.70 24.35 -8.16
CA GLY A 267 -5.31 23.48 -9.17
C GLY A 267 -6.29 22.45 -8.61
N PRO A 268 -6.59 21.40 -9.40
CA PRO A 268 -7.33 20.24 -8.91
C PRO A 268 -6.61 19.58 -7.72
N ARG A 269 -7.38 19.01 -6.79
CA ARG A 269 -6.85 18.31 -5.60
C ARG A 269 -6.21 16.95 -5.90
N GLN A 270 -6.08 16.63 -7.19
CA GLN A 270 -5.47 15.45 -7.73
C GLN A 270 -4.56 15.90 -8.87
N TRP A 271 -3.31 15.44 -8.86
CA TRP A 271 -2.28 16.01 -9.71
C TRP A 271 -1.95 15.11 -10.89
N ASP A 272 -2.14 15.66 -12.08
CA ASP A 272 -1.65 15.09 -13.32
C ASP A 272 -0.20 15.50 -13.56
N GLY A 273 0.58 14.64 -14.23
CA GLY A 273 1.97 14.92 -14.61
C GLY A 273 3.00 14.46 -13.59
N HIS A 274 4.26 14.77 -13.85
CA HIS A 274 5.36 14.37 -12.97
C HIS A 274 5.48 15.31 -11.78
N LEU A 275 5.75 14.73 -10.62
CA LEU A 275 6.01 15.44 -9.38
C LEU A 275 7.48 15.31 -9.00
N ASP A 276 7.96 16.32 -8.29
CA ASP A 276 9.28 16.41 -7.70
C ASP A 276 9.17 16.91 -6.25
N VAL A 277 10.27 16.87 -5.50
CA VAL A 277 10.37 17.33 -4.11
C VAL A 277 11.51 18.33 -3.99
N GLY A 278 11.20 19.55 -3.57
CA GLY A 278 12.17 20.61 -3.26
C GLY A 278 11.86 21.22 -1.90
N ASP A 279 12.89 21.46 -1.08
CA ASP A 279 12.76 22.08 0.26
C ASP A 279 11.66 21.48 1.15
N ASP A 280 11.57 20.13 1.21
CA ASP A 280 10.54 19.39 1.94
C ASP A 280 9.10 19.69 1.49
N ARG A 281 8.93 20.09 0.22
CA ARG A 281 7.65 20.33 -0.44
C ARG A 281 7.53 19.63 -1.77
N LEU A 282 6.30 19.19 -2.06
CA LEU A 282 5.92 18.60 -3.32
C LEU A 282 5.69 19.70 -4.36
N MET A 283 6.20 19.50 -5.57
CA MET A 283 6.09 20.46 -6.66
C MET A 283 5.91 19.74 -8.01
N PRO A 284 5.31 20.38 -9.03
CA PRO A 284 5.28 19.82 -10.37
C PRO A 284 6.67 19.91 -11.01
N VAL A 285 7.01 18.92 -11.85
CA VAL A 285 8.13 19.04 -12.77
C VAL A 285 7.74 20.03 -13.87
N THR A 286 8.62 21.00 -14.14
CA THR A 286 8.43 22.01 -15.20
C THR A 286 9.08 21.58 -16.50
#